data_AF-A0A661CB23-F1
#
_entry.id   AF-A0A661CB23-F1
#
_cell.length_a   1.000
_cell.length_b   1.000
_cell.length_c   1.000
_cell.angle_alpha   90.00
_cell.angle_beta   90.00
_cell.angle_gamma   90.00
#
_symmetry.space_group_name_H-M   'P 1'
#
loop_
_entity.id
_entity.type
_entity.pdbx_description
1 polymer ?
#
loop_
_entity_poly.entity_id
_entity_poly.type
_entity_poly.pdbx_seq_one_letter_code
_entity_poly.pdbx_strand_id
1 'polypeptide(L)'
;MWWGGLKGGLAIAIVLSVPEDLPGRDLLLDLTLGVVMFSLLVNAPTIKPLIQKLGIDKLTDDELAELKQGMMHAGEESSAFISRFYKAGIVSRSTEQLIHKNTNEVFTSDIPDIQKEQGLKHLRFSALRTEFDELKKLHEINLIQHYTYLDIRNNIQLDREKISSNEAPGTSSDIASKTGLFMRIENALLKGIREHDWAAWLLSRYQNTRLSQRMQRDIAGVLICTSVLEMLDTHLEVDEEEREQIAEKYRERLHRRRSRLQEIAEDFPEFYVRFETNLFTQVALTAARLHAEEDHHDGEIGAKALVRIEKMVHEAISKLPPVSDAAPRLDASELIGTVPLLKGLPTEVLEQLSGHAKSVTFLAGDIVIGEGERGDALYIITHGVTSVYKGDKKVAELSDGDFFGEMALLGDQVRTATVKAKHPSTLLRLTRRDVMQLAGEGTELKHRLTDIKEEREAQTDLVSLVPLLRGLSSEVLEQIVEHTMSVGYKPGDSVMTEGESGDSMFIIIHGVVSIYKAGELIAELKEGDFFGEMALLGDKVRTATVKIKEQTALLKLSHADIMKIAETNPELKERLEEVKASREIVI
;
A
#
# COMPACT_ATOMS: atom_id res chain seq x y z
N MET A 1 49.16 3.24 -8.84
CA MET A 1 50.16 3.98 -9.64
C MET A 1 50.58 3.29 -10.96
N TRP A 2 50.48 1.96 -11.11
CA TRP A 2 50.94 1.27 -12.33
C TRP A 2 50.11 1.55 -13.58
N TRP A 3 48.86 1.99 -13.44
CA TRP A 3 47.97 2.33 -14.56
C TRP A 3 48.33 3.64 -15.29
N GLY A 4 49.04 4.57 -14.65
CA GLY A 4 49.44 5.83 -15.27
C GLY A 4 50.55 5.66 -16.32
N GLY A 5 51.56 4.84 -16.00
CA GLY A 5 52.65 4.51 -16.92
C GLY A 5 52.18 3.70 -18.14
N LEU A 6 51.21 2.80 -17.95
CA LEU A 6 50.67 1.97 -19.03
C LEU A 6 49.91 2.81 -20.09
N LYS A 7 49.13 3.81 -19.64
CA LYS A 7 48.41 4.73 -20.55
C LYS A 7 49.35 5.64 -21.34
N GLY A 8 50.41 6.14 -20.70
CA GLY A 8 51.45 6.92 -21.37
C GLY A 8 52.23 6.10 -22.40
N GLY A 9 52.61 4.87 -22.05
CA GLY A 9 53.30 3.95 -22.96
C GLY A 9 52.46 3.57 -24.18
N LEU A 10 51.15 3.33 -23.99
CA LEU A 10 50.23 3.05 -25.09
C LEU A 10 50.07 4.25 -26.03
N ALA A 11 49.94 5.46 -25.49
CA ALA A 11 49.87 6.68 -26.30
C ALA A 11 51.12 6.87 -27.16
N ILE A 12 52.31 6.66 -26.58
CA ILE A 12 53.58 6.72 -27.32
C ILE A 12 53.63 5.65 -28.42
N ALA A 13 53.23 4.41 -28.12
CA ALA A 13 53.20 3.32 -29.10
C ALA A 13 52.25 3.60 -30.27
N ILE A 14 51.08 4.19 -30.01
CA ILE A 14 50.11 4.57 -31.05
C ILE A 14 50.69 5.65 -31.95
N VAL A 15 51.31 6.70 -31.40
CA VAL A 15 51.87 7.78 -32.24
C VAL A 15 53.09 7.31 -33.02
N LEU A 16 53.91 6.41 -32.47
CA LEU A 16 55.01 5.78 -33.20
C LEU A 16 54.54 4.86 -34.34
N SER A 17 53.31 4.35 -34.28
CA SER A 17 52.71 3.52 -35.35
C SER A 17 52.16 4.33 -36.53
N VAL A 18 52.15 5.67 -36.46
CA VAL A 18 51.65 6.53 -37.52
C VAL A 18 52.63 6.54 -38.72
N PRO A 19 52.14 6.34 -39.97
CA PRO A 19 52.98 6.31 -41.17
C PRO A 19 53.80 7.58 -41.38
N GLU A 20 55.03 7.43 -41.90
CA GLU A 20 55.99 8.54 -42.08
C GLU A 20 55.53 9.58 -43.10
N ASP A 21 54.60 9.20 -43.98
CA ASP A 21 54.10 10.03 -45.08
C ASP A 21 53.07 11.08 -44.62
N LEU A 22 52.63 11.02 -43.36
CA LEU A 22 51.59 11.88 -42.82
C LEU A 22 52.16 13.27 -42.48
N PRO A 23 51.66 14.36 -43.10
CA PRO A 23 52.09 15.71 -42.77
C PRO A 23 51.74 16.06 -41.32
N GLY A 24 52.73 16.51 -40.55
CA GLY A 24 52.57 16.90 -39.14
C GLY A 24 52.81 15.78 -38.12
N ARG A 25 53.31 14.61 -38.55
CA ARG A 25 53.67 13.48 -37.66
C ARG A 25 54.66 13.89 -36.55
N ASP A 26 55.69 14.65 -36.88
CA ASP A 26 56.72 15.04 -35.91
C ASP A 26 56.15 15.92 -34.79
N LEU A 27 55.25 16.84 -35.14
CA LEU A 27 54.53 17.66 -34.17
C LEU A 27 53.66 16.81 -33.23
N LEU A 28 53.01 15.77 -33.77
CA LEU A 28 52.22 14.81 -33.00
C LEU A 28 53.11 14.00 -32.05
N LEU A 29 54.28 13.52 -32.52
CA LEU A 29 55.24 12.81 -31.69
C LEU A 29 55.76 13.69 -30.55
N ASP A 30 56.19 14.91 -30.85
CA ASP A 30 56.74 15.84 -29.87
C ASP A 30 55.71 16.26 -28.81
N LEU A 31 54.47 16.55 -29.23
CA LEU A 31 53.38 16.89 -28.30
C LEU A 31 53.03 15.70 -27.41
N THR A 32 52.90 14.50 -27.98
CA THR A 32 52.46 13.33 -27.21
C THR A 32 53.56 12.87 -26.25
N LEU A 33 54.82 12.87 -26.71
CA LEU A 33 55.97 12.58 -25.86
C LEU A 33 56.11 13.65 -24.77
N GLY A 34 55.96 14.93 -25.10
CA GLY A 34 56.02 16.05 -24.16
C GLY A 34 54.95 15.97 -23.07
N VAL A 35 53.70 15.70 -23.43
CA VAL A 35 52.59 15.55 -22.47
C VAL A 35 52.78 14.32 -21.58
N VAL A 36 53.20 13.17 -22.15
CA VAL A 36 53.44 11.96 -21.38
C VAL A 36 54.61 12.16 -20.41
N MET A 37 55.73 12.72 -20.87
CA MET A 37 56.89 13.04 -20.04
C MET A 37 56.54 14.04 -18.94
N PHE A 38 55.76 15.08 -19.25
CA PHE A 38 55.28 16.03 -18.25
C PHE A 38 54.39 15.35 -17.21
N SER A 39 53.45 14.48 -17.63
CA SER A 39 52.61 13.75 -16.68
C SER A 39 53.42 12.82 -15.76
N LEU A 40 54.48 12.18 -16.27
CA LEU A 40 55.32 11.29 -15.49
C LEU A 40 56.24 12.07 -14.54
N LEU A 41 56.84 13.17 -15.00
CA LEU A 41 57.76 13.99 -14.21
C LEU A 41 57.04 14.91 -13.21
N VAL A 42 55.81 15.33 -13.50
CA VAL A 42 55.07 16.26 -12.65
C VAL A 42 54.03 15.53 -11.82
N ASN A 43 53.05 14.83 -12.41
CA ASN A 43 51.97 14.20 -11.64
C ASN A 43 52.46 13.04 -10.76
N ALA A 44 53.34 12.16 -11.25
CA ALA A 44 53.75 11.01 -10.46
C ALA A 44 54.46 11.38 -9.13
N PRO A 45 55.42 12.34 -9.09
CA PRO A 45 56.02 12.76 -7.84
C PRO A 45 55.19 13.77 -7.03
N THR A 46 54.23 14.49 -7.62
CA THR A 46 53.41 15.47 -6.87
C THR A 46 52.14 14.91 -6.25
N ILE A 47 51.56 13.84 -6.81
CA ILE A 47 50.31 13.25 -6.28
C ILE A 47 50.50 12.72 -4.86
N LYS A 48 51.60 12.01 -4.58
CA LYS A 48 51.84 11.46 -3.23
C LYS A 48 51.92 12.55 -2.15
N PRO A 49 52.79 13.58 -2.25
CA PRO A 49 52.81 14.65 -1.26
C PRO A 49 51.52 15.48 -1.24
N LEU A 50 50.78 15.59 -2.36
CA LEU A 50 49.48 16.26 -2.39
C LEU A 50 48.41 15.47 -1.61
N ILE A 51 48.33 14.16 -1.79
CA ILE A 51 47.44 13.27 -1.01
C ILE A 51 47.78 13.36 0.48
N GLN A 52 49.07 13.33 0.83
CA GLN A 52 49.55 13.47 2.21
C GLN A 52 49.22 14.85 2.81
N LYS A 53 49.34 15.92 2.01
CA LYS A 53 49.02 17.29 2.45
C LYS A 53 47.51 17.52 2.60
N LEU A 54 46.70 16.85 1.78
CA LEU A 54 45.24 16.85 1.87
C LEU A 54 44.71 15.90 2.96
N GLY A 55 45.59 15.10 3.58
CA GLY A 55 45.22 14.15 4.65
C GLY A 55 44.40 12.96 4.18
N ILE A 56 44.35 12.69 2.86
CA ILE A 56 43.58 11.59 2.27
C ILE A 56 44.28 10.23 2.50
N ASP A 57 45.55 10.24 2.93
CA ASP A 57 46.30 9.05 3.33
C ASP A 57 46.08 8.63 4.79
N LYS A 58 45.44 9.48 5.60
CA LYS A 58 45.17 9.20 7.00
C LYS A 58 43.76 8.65 7.12
N LEU A 59 43.63 7.61 7.95
CA LEU A 59 42.32 7.10 8.34
C LEU A 59 41.55 8.22 9.03
N THR A 60 40.33 8.41 8.58
CA THR A 60 39.35 9.26 9.25
C THR A 60 39.06 8.69 10.64
N ASP A 61 38.62 9.50 11.60
CA ASP A 61 38.30 9.02 12.96
C ASP A 61 37.32 7.82 12.93
N ASP A 62 36.42 7.81 11.95
CA ASP A 62 35.46 6.72 11.69
C ASP A 62 36.14 5.44 11.19
N GLU A 63 37.05 5.56 10.23
CA GLU A 63 37.81 4.41 9.71
C GLU A 63 38.77 3.85 10.77
N LEU A 64 39.21 4.70 11.71
CA LEU A 64 40.05 4.33 12.83
C LEU A 64 39.25 3.54 13.89
N ALA A 65 38.00 3.94 14.15
CA ALA A 65 37.08 3.17 15.00
C ALA A 65 36.72 1.82 14.36
N GLU A 66 36.46 1.78 13.04
CA GLU A 66 36.22 0.53 12.30
C GLU A 66 37.44 -0.39 12.34
N LEU A 67 38.65 0.15 12.15
CA LEU A 67 39.90 -0.59 12.26
C LEU A 67 40.07 -1.17 13.67
N LYS A 68 39.80 -0.38 14.73
CA LYS A 68 39.89 -0.83 16.12
C LYS A 68 38.95 -2.01 16.38
N GLN A 69 37.71 -1.91 15.96
CA GLN A 69 36.73 -2.98 16.14
C GLN A 69 37.09 -4.23 15.32
N GLY A 70 37.50 -4.06 14.06
CA GLY A 70 37.96 -5.16 13.22
C GLY A 70 39.16 -5.90 13.81
N MET A 71 40.11 -5.18 14.38
CA MET A 71 41.28 -5.73 15.06
C MET A 71 40.90 -6.48 16.34
N MET A 72 39.99 -5.95 17.16
CA MET A 72 39.50 -6.63 18.37
C MET A 72 38.84 -7.97 18.02
N HIS A 73 37.89 -7.96 17.07
CA HIS A 73 37.21 -9.18 16.63
C HIS A 73 38.17 -10.21 16.03
N ALA A 74 39.13 -9.77 15.21
CA ALA A 74 40.17 -10.65 14.67
C ALA A 74 41.06 -11.25 15.77
N GLY A 75 41.36 -10.48 16.81
CA GLY A 75 42.13 -10.94 17.98
C GLY A 75 41.38 -11.97 18.83
N GLU A 76 40.08 -11.79 19.03
CA GLU A 76 39.20 -12.73 19.73
C GLU A 76 39.09 -14.07 19.00
N GLU A 77 38.80 -14.04 17.71
CA GLU A 77 38.76 -15.23 16.84
C GLU A 77 40.11 -15.96 16.82
N SER A 78 41.21 -15.21 16.65
CA SER A 78 42.57 -15.77 16.71
C SER A 78 42.83 -16.46 18.05
N SER A 79 42.39 -15.84 19.15
CA SER A 79 42.57 -16.40 20.50
C SER A 79 41.72 -17.65 20.73
N ALA A 80 40.47 -17.64 20.26
CA ALA A 80 39.59 -18.81 20.29
C ALA A 80 40.18 -19.98 19.50
N PHE A 81 40.78 -19.71 18.34
CA PHE A 81 41.42 -20.71 17.50
C PHE A 81 42.65 -21.33 18.17
N ILE A 82 43.51 -20.53 18.81
CA ILE A 82 44.68 -21.03 19.57
C ILE A 82 44.24 -21.92 20.75
N SER A 83 43.20 -21.50 21.47
CA SER A 83 42.68 -22.26 22.62
C SER A 83 42.16 -23.65 22.21
N ARG A 84 41.66 -23.82 20.97
CA ARG A 84 41.27 -25.15 20.44
C ARG A 84 42.47 -26.08 20.35
N PHE A 85 43.65 -25.60 19.93
CA PHE A 85 44.87 -26.42 19.87
C PHE A 85 45.41 -26.80 21.25
N TYR A 86 45.27 -25.91 22.25
CA TYR A 86 45.58 -26.24 23.63
C TYR A 86 44.63 -27.32 24.18
N LYS A 87 43.31 -27.17 23.98
CA LYS A 87 42.30 -28.15 24.40
C LYS A 87 42.49 -29.52 23.73
N ALA A 88 42.97 -29.53 22.49
CA ALA A 88 43.32 -30.75 21.76
C ALA A 88 44.66 -31.37 22.21
N GLY A 89 45.40 -30.75 23.14
CA GLY A 89 46.67 -31.24 23.66
C GLY A 89 47.85 -31.10 22.69
N ILE A 90 47.68 -30.37 21.59
CA ILE A 90 48.71 -30.17 20.55
C ILE A 90 49.73 -29.11 20.99
N VAL A 91 49.28 -28.10 21.73
CA VAL A 91 50.08 -26.97 22.20
C VAL A 91 50.15 -27.00 23.72
N SER A 92 51.35 -26.85 24.30
CA SER A 92 51.51 -26.74 25.76
C SER A 92 51.01 -25.39 26.27
N ARG A 93 50.60 -25.31 27.54
CA ARG A 93 50.12 -24.06 28.18
C ARG A 93 51.13 -22.90 28.07
N SER A 94 52.42 -23.18 28.17
CA SER A 94 53.48 -22.18 28.01
C SER A 94 53.61 -21.66 26.58
N THR A 95 53.39 -22.54 25.59
CA THR A 95 53.44 -22.20 24.17
C THR A 95 52.18 -21.43 23.75
N GLU A 96 51.01 -21.82 24.25
CA GLU A 96 49.75 -21.08 24.09
C GLU A 96 49.91 -19.64 24.58
N GLN A 97 50.42 -19.43 25.79
CA GLN A 97 50.67 -18.09 26.35
C GLN A 97 51.66 -17.27 25.52
N LEU A 98 52.71 -17.91 24.98
CA LEU A 98 53.69 -17.23 24.12
C LEU A 98 53.08 -16.84 22.77
N ILE A 99 52.27 -17.72 22.17
CA ILE A 99 51.57 -17.42 20.92
C ILE A 99 50.58 -16.28 21.15
N HIS A 100 49.74 -16.34 22.18
CA HIS A 100 48.81 -15.25 22.51
C HIS A 100 49.52 -13.93 22.74
N LYS A 101 50.68 -13.93 23.41
CA LYS A 101 51.46 -12.71 23.59
C LYS A 101 51.92 -12.14 22.25
N ASN A 102 52.52 -12.97 21.41
CA ASN A 102 53.02 -12.55 20.10
C ASN A 102 51.90 -12.12 19.13
N THR A 103 50.71 -12.73 19.22
CA THR A 103 49.57 -12.36 18.39
C THR A 103 48.85 -11.13 18.92
N ASN A 104 48.65 -11.00 20.24
CA ASN A 104 48.00 -9.83 20.83
C ASN A 104 48.81 -8.56 20.59
N GLU A 105 50.14 -8.64 20.57
CA GLU A 105 50.98 -7.49 20.19
C GLU A 105 50.58 -6.94 18.82
N VAL A 106 50.22 -7.78 17.83
CA VAL A 106 49.77 -7.34 16.49
C VAL A 106 48.40 -6.64 16.52
N PHE A 107 47.48 -7.10 17.37
CA PHE A 107 46.11 -6.58 17.45
C PHE A 107 45.96 -5.39 18.42
N THR A 108 46.98 -5.08 19.22
CA THR A 108 46.96 -4.02 20.25
C THR A 108 47.98 -2.90 20.01
N SER A 109 48.96 -3.08 19.12
CA SER A 109 49.92 -2.03 18.80
C SER A 109 49.36 -1.03 17.77
N ASP A 110 49.61 0.25 18.02
CA ASP A 110 49.36 1.40 17.13
C ASP A 110 47.92 1.92 16.93
N ILE A 111 46.95 1.55 17.78
CA ILE A 111 45.61 2.16 17.72
C ILE A 111 45.52 3.34 18.71
N PRO A 112 45.49 4.61 18.26
CA PRO A 112 45.33 5.76 19.14
C PRO A 112 44.10 5.62 20.04
N ASP A 113 44.26 6.01 21.31
CA ASP A 113 43.23 5.86 22.33
C ASP A 113 42.09 6.85 22.06
N ILE A 114 40.98 6.31 21.55
CA ILE A 114 39.81 7.09 21.15
C ILE A 114 39.03 7.50 22.43
N GLN A 115 38.83 8.81 22.61
CA GLN A 115 38.11 9.40 23.75
C GLN A 115 36.65 8.90 23.88
N LYS A 116 36.12 8.95 25.12
CA LYS A 116 34.75 8.56 25.55
C LYS A 116 33.59 9.09 24.68
N GLU A 117 33.79 10.14 23.90
CA GLU A 117 32.77 10.78 23.05
C GLU A 117 32.38 9.94 21.81
N GLN A 118 32.99 8.77 21.60
CA GLN A 118 32.74 7.88 20.45
C GLN A 118 32.04 6.55 20.79
N GLY A 119 31.71 6.28 22.07
CA GLY A 119 31.01 5.05 22.50
C GLY A 119 29.65 4.87 21.80
N LEU A 120 28.83 5.92 21.81
CA LEU A 120 27.55 5.95 21.11
C LEU A 120 27.68 5.72 19.60
N LYS A 121 28.73 6.26 18.96
CA LYS A 121 28.96 6.11 17.52
C LYS A 121 29.36 4.67 17.19
N HIS A 122 30.24 4.08 17.99
CA HIS A 122 30.61 2.66 17.89
C HIS A 122 29.40 1.74 18.08
N LEU A 123 28.58 1.98 19.10
CA LEU A 123 27.39 1.18 19.36
C LEU A 123 26.37 1.26 18.22
N ARG A 124 26.23 2.42 17.57
CA ARG A 124 25.41 2.59 16.36
C ARG A 124 25.95 1.80 15.17
N PHE A 125 27.27 1.80 14.94
CA PHE A 125 27.86 0.99 13.87
C PHE A 125 27.72 -0.51 14.12
N SER A 126 27.89 -0.97 15.36
CA SER A 126 27.61 -2.36 15.73
C SER A 126 26.15 -2.73 15.48
N ALA A 127 25.20 -1.86 15.85
CA ALA A 127 23.78 -2.07 15.56
C ALA A 127 23.51 -2.18 14.05
N LEU A 128 24.06 -1.27 13.23
CA LEU A 128 23.93 -1.32 11.77
C LEU A 128 24.53 -2.58 11.16
N ARG A 129 25.68 -3.04 11.67
CA ARG A 129 26.30 -4.28 11.22
C ARG A 129 25.40 -5.48 11.52
N THR A 130 24.85 -5.56 12.73
CA THR A 130 23.87 -6.58 13.09
C THR A 130 22.64 -6.51 12.19
N GLU A 131 22.13 -5.31 11.85
CA GLU A 131 21.04 -5.17 10.89
C GLU A 131 21.41 -5.74 9.51
N PHE A 132 22.61 -5.46 8.99
CA PHE A 132 23.07 -5.98 7.71
C PHE A 132 23.26 -7.49 7.71
N ASP A 133 23.90 -8.03 8.75
CA ASP A 133 24.18 -9.46 8.87
C ASP A 133 22.88 -10.24 8.97
N GLU A 134 21.91 -9.76 9.76
CA GLU A 134 20.61 -10.39 9.87
C GLU A 134 19.82 -10.26 8.56
N LEU A 135 19.80 -9.07 7.92
CA LEU A 135 19.16 -8.88 6.62
C LEU A 135 19.69 -9.86 5.56
N LYS A 136 21.00 -10.13 5.57
CA LYS A 136 21.64 -11.09 4.65
C LYS A 136 21.14 -12.50 4.89
N LYS A 137 21.11 -12.96 6.15
CA LYS A 137 20.56 -14.28 6.52
C LYS A 137 19.11 -14.44 6.09
N LEU A 138 18.29 -13.42 6.33
CA LEU A 138 16.87 -13.43 5.93
C LEU A 138 16.68 -13.53 4.40
N HIS A 139 17.60 -12.96 3.62
CA HIS A 139 17.61 -13.10 2.18
C HIS A 139 18.05 -14.51 1.74
N GLU A 140 19.10 -15.05 2.35
CA GLU A 140 19.62 -16.40 2.06
C GLU A 140 18.55 -17.48 2.30
N ILE A 141 17.80 -17.40 3.40
CA ILE A 141 16.67 -18.30 3.70
C ILE A 141 15.40 -18.01 2.90
N ASN A 142 15.46 -17.05 1.96
CA ASN A 142 14.36 -16.64 1.07
C ASN A 142 13.11 -16.12 1.80
N LEU A 143 13.25 -15.60 3.02
CA LEU A 143 12.17 -14.90 3.73
C LEU A 143 11.84 -13.58 3.00
N ILE A 144 12.87 -12.89 2.49
CA ILE A 144 12.74 -11.66 1.73
C ILE A 144 13.25 -11.83 0.30
N GLN A 145 12.48 -11.29 -0.64
CA GLN A 145 12.83 -11.26 -2.06
C GLN A 145 14.04 -10.35 -2.33
N HIS A 146 14.76 -10.61 -3.42
CA HIS A 146 15.98 -9.88 -3.78
C HIS A 146 15.77 -8.35 -3.88
N TYR A 147 14.66 -7.91 -4.48
CA TYR A 147 14.35 -6.48 -4.57
C TYR A 147 14.16 -5.83 -3.19
N THR A 148 13.41 -6.51 -2.30
CA THR A 148 13.21 -6.07 -0.92
C THR A 148 14.54 -6.02 -0.16
N TYR A 149 15.41 -7.01 -0.36
CA TYR A 149 16.76 -7.02 0.20
C TYR A 149 17.56 -5.80 -0.26
N LEU A 150 17.59 -5.49 -1.56
CA LEU A 150 18.30 -4.32 -2.08
C LEU A 150 17.75 -2.99 -1.55
N ASP A 151 16.43 -2.88 -1.46
CA ASP A 151 15.76 -1.68 -0.93
C ASP A 151 16.11 -1.44 0.54
N ILE A 152 15.97 -2.46 1.38
CA ILE A 152 16.35 -2.35 2.80
C ILE A 152 17.85 -2.09 2.94
N ARG A 153 18.69 -2.80 2.17
CA ARG A 153 20.15 -2.63 2.17
C ARG A 153 20.55 -1.19 1.85
N ASN A 154 19.94 -0.58 0.83
CA ASN A 154 20.20 0.82 0.47
C ASN A 154 19.80 1.77 1.60
N ASN A 155 18.66 1.53 2.27
CA ASN A 155 18.23 2.35 3.40
C ASN A 155 19.21 2.27 4.58
N ILE A 156 19.73 1.06 4.90
CA ILE A 156 20.74 0.89 5.95
C ILE A 156 22.07 1.58 5.55
N GLN A 157 22.45 1.53 4.27
CA GLN A 157 23.65 2.25 3.78
C GLN A 157 23.51 3.76 3.93
N LEU A 158 22.34 4.32 3.62
CA LEU A 158 22.05 5.74 3.82
C LEU A 158 22.08 6.12 5.31
N ASP A 159 21.58 5.26 6.19
CA ASP A 159 21.65 5.48 7.64
C ASP A 159 23.09 5.44 8.16
N ARG A 160 23.96 4.59 7.58
CA ARG A 160 25.41 4.56 7.86
C ARG A 160 26.08 5.88 7.47
N GLU A 161 25.80 6.41 6.29
CA GLU A 161 26.37 7.68 5.80
C GLU A 161 25.99 8.85 6.71
N LYS A 162 24.74 8.90 7.19
CA LYS A 162 24.26 9.92 8.14
C LYS A 162 24.95 9.83 9.50
N ILE A 163 25.24 8.62 9.98
CA ILE A 163 25.97 8.42 11.24
C ILE A 163 27.43 8.88 11.08
N SER A 164 28.04 8.66 9.92
CA SER A 164 29.41 9.12 9.65
C SER A 164 29.52 10.65 9.57
N SER A 165 28.55 11.33 8.93
CA SER A 165 28.59 12.79 8.73
C SER A 165 28.34 13.65 9.99
N ASN A 166 28.01 13.04 11.14
CA ASN A 166 27.68 13.73 12.39
C ASN A 166 26.54 14.77 12.27
N GLU A 167 25.73 14.69 11.20
CA GLU A 167 24.53 15.49 11.07
C GLU A 167 23.52 15.03 12.13
N ALA A 168 23.00 15.99 12.92
CA ALA A 168 21.91 15.72 13.83
C ALA A 168 20.77 15.02 13.07
N PRO A 169 20.01 14.10 13.71
CA PRO A 169 18.81 13.53 13.11
C PRO A 169 17.72 14.60 13.06
N GLY A 170 17.93 15.62 12.23
CA GLY A 170 17.06 16.72 11.96
C GLY A 170 16.50 16.55 10.56
N THR A 171 15.19 16.33 10.51
CA THR A 171 14.33 16.71 9.36
C THR A 171 14.78 16.19 8.00
N SER A 172 14.59 14.90 7.74
CA SER A 172 14.28 14.44 6.39
C SER A 172 12.86 13.87 6.35
N SER A 173 11.89 14.76 6.47
CA SER A 173 10.52 14.54 5.99
C SER A 173 10.43 14.38 4.46
N ASP A 174 11.53 14.47 3.71
CA ASP A 174 11.49 14.66 2.25
C ASP A 174 12.07 13.54 1.38
N ILE A 175 12.21 12.31 1.90
CA ILE A 175 12.20 11.11 1.03
C ILE A 175 10.76 10.59 0.82
N ALA A 176 9.75 11.34 1.27
CA ALA A 176 8.37 11.18 0.79
C ALA A 176 8.18 11.64 -0.68
N SER A 177 9.19 12.28 -1.30
CA SER A 177 9.06 12.91 -2.62
C SER A 177 9.31 11.97 -3.81
N LYS A 178 10.05 10.86 -3.67
CA LYS A 178 10.16 9.83 -4.73
C LYS A 178 8.97 8.87 -4.74
N THR A 179 8.28 8.76 -3.60
CA THR A 179 7.04 7.99 -3.46
C THR A 179 5.91 8.62 -4.28
N GLY A 180 5.91 9.95 -4.48
CA GLY A 180 4.85 10.66 -5.21
C GLY A 180 4.75 10.30 -6.69
N LEU A 181 5.87 10.15 -7.41
CA LEU A 181 5.85 9.83 -8.85
C LEU A 181 5.46 8.36 -9.08
N PHE A 182 6.06 7.43 -8.34
CA PHE A 182 5.71 6.01 -8.43
C PHE A 182 4.30 5.72 -7.95
N MET A 183 3.83 6.33 -6.84
CA MET A 183 2.43 6.18 -6.41
C MET A 183 1.45 6.81 -7.40
N ARG A 184 1.82 7.91 -8.10
CA ARG A 184 0.97 8.48 -9.16
C ARG A 184 0.91 7.58 -10.39
N ILE A 185 2.04 7.00 -10.80
CA ILE A 185 2.09 6.03 -11.90
C ILE A 185 1.35 4.75 -11.53
N GLU A 186 1.55 4.25 -10.31
CA GLU A 186 0.83 3.10 -9.74
C GLU A 186 -0.67 3.38 -9.69
N ASN A 187 -1.11 4.52 -9.16
CA ASN A 187 -2.51 4.89 -9.11
C ASN A 187 -3.12 5.08 -10.52
N ALA A 188 -2.37 5.61 -11.48
CA ALA A 188 -2.81 5.76 -12.87
C ALA A 188 -2.89 4.41 -13.60
N LEU A 189 -1.92 3.52 -13.37
CA LEU A 189 -1.93 2.14 -13.86
C LEU A 189 -3.08 1.35 -13.24
N LEU A 190 -3.22 1.39 -11.92
CA LEU A 190 -4.31 0.76 -11.20
C LEU A 190 -5.67 1.26 -11.71
N LYS A 191 -5.82 2.57 -11.96
CA LYS A 191 -7.02 3.12 -12.59
C LYS A 191 -7.28 2.52 -13.97
N GLY A 192 -6.29 2.53 -14.88
CA GLY A 192 -6.45 1.97 -16.22
C GLY A 192 -6.68 0.45 -16.24
N ILE A 193 -6.12 -0.27 -15.26
CA ILE A 193 -6.31 -1.71 -15.08
C ILE A 193 -7.70 -2.00 -14.47
N ARG A 194 -8.22 -1.15 -13.57
CA ARG A 194 -9.57 -1.29 -12.98
C ARG A 194 -10.70 -1.12 -13.98
N GLU A 195 -10.50 -0.29 -15.02
CA GLU A 195 -11.49 -0.05 -16.08
C GLU A 195 -11.68 -1.25 -17.02
N HIS A 196 -10.85 -2.31 -16.92
CA HIS A 196 -10.85 -3.44 -17.84
C HIS A 196 -10.97 -4.80 -17.13
N ASP A 197 -12.02 -5.56 -17.47
CA ASP A 197 -12.32 -6.88 -16.89
C ASP A 197 -11.20 -7.91 -16.96
N TRP A 198 -10.49 -7.94 -18.08
CA TRP A 198 -9.42 -8.91 -18.32
C TRP A 198 -8.25 -8.71 -17.33
N ALA A 199 -8.14 -7.52 -16.75
CA ALA A 199 -7.03 -7.14 -15.89
C ALA A 199 -7.33 -7.30 -14.38
N ALA A 200 -8.56 -7.74 -14.01
CA ALA A 200 -8.94 -8.03 -12.63
C ALA A 200 -8.09 -9.13 -11.97
N TRP A 201 -7.68 -10.15 -12.73
CA TRP A 201 -6.74 -11.17 -12.24
C TRP A 201 -5.35 -10.59 -11.97
N LEU A 202 -4.92 -9.62 -12.78
CA LEU A 202 -3.65 -8.92 -12.61
C LEU A 202 -3.66 -8.05 -11.34
N LEU A 203 -4.77 -7.35 -11.07
CA LEU A 203 -4.97 -6.56 -9.85
C LEU A 203 -4.94 -7.41 -8.59
N SER A 204 -5.73 -8.48 -8.56
CA SER A 204 -5.78 -9.39 -7.40
C SER A 204 -4.40 -9.97 -7.11
N ARG A 205 -3.68 -10.44 -8.15
CA ARG A 205 -2.31 -10.94 -8.02
C ARG A 205 -1.34 -9.86 -7.53
N TYR A 206 -1.44 -8.64 -8.06
CA TYR A 206 -0.59 -7.51 -7.66
C TYR A 206 -0.82 -7.13 -6.19
N GLN A 207 -2.08 -6.99 -5.78
CA GLN A 207 -2.45 -6.59 -4.42
C GLN A 207 -2.05 -7.64 -3.38
N ASN A 208 -2.28 -8.93 -3.66
CA ASN A 208 -1.84 -9.99 -2.75
C ASN A 208 -0.32 -10.06 -2.66
N THR A 209 0.38 -9.85 -3.78
CA THR A 209 1.85 -9.76 -3.78
C THR A 209 2.33 -8.58 -2.94
N ARG A 210 1.68 -7.43 -3.04
CA ARG A 210 1.99 -6.22 -2.26
C ARG A 210 1.74 -6.42 -0.76
N LEU A 211 0.62 -7.03 -0.38
CA LEU A 211 0.30 -7.38 1.01
C LEU A 211 1.34 -8.36 1.57
N SER A 212 1.61 -9.44 0.85
CA SER A 212 2.61 -10.45 1.20
C SER A 212 3.99 -9.83 1.41
N GLN A 213 4.45 -9.00 0.47
CA GLN A 213 5.72 -8.28 0.57
C GLN A 213 5.77 -7.28 1.75
N ARG A 214 4.64 -6.66 2.11
CA ARG A 214 4.54 -5.77 3.26
C ARG A 214 4.67 -6.57 4.57
N MET A 215 3.96 -7.67 4.68
CA MET A 215 4.04 -8.57 5.85
C MET A 215 5.45 -9.17 6.00
N GLN A 216 6.05 -9.67 4.90
CA GLN A 216 7.44 -10.15 4.91
C GLN A 216 8.42 -9.06 5.37
N ARG A 217 8.24 -7.80 4.93
CA ARG A 217 9.06 -6.65 5.39
C ARG A 217 8.88 -6.36 6.88
N ASP A 218 7.65 -6.43 7.38
CA ASP A 218 7.37 -6.23 8.80
C ASP A 218 7.96 -7.37 9.64
N ILE A 219 7.80 -8.64 9.23
CA ILE A 219 8.42 -9.82 9.88
C ILE A 219 9.95 -9.69 9.87
N ALA A 220 10.55 -9.41 8.71
CA ALA A 220 12.00 -9.29 8.59
C ALA A 220 12.56 -8.21 9.53
N GLY A 221 11.88 -7.07 9.63
CA GLY A 221 12.34 -6.05 10.56
C GLY A 221 12.02 -6.32 12.03
N VAL A 222 11.04 -7.17 12.35
CA VAL A 222 10.90 -7.69 13.72
C VAL A 222 12.13 -8.51 14.08
N LEU A 223 12.55 -9.44 13.21
CA LEU A 223 13.74 -10.27 13.43
C LEU A 223 15.03 -9.44 13.53
N ILE A 224 15.20 -8.45 12.64
CA ILE A 224 16.33 -7.52 12.68
C ILE A 224 16.35 -6.73 14.00
N CYS A 225 15.21 -6.15 14.42
CA CYS A 225 15.16 -5.39 15.68
C CYS A 225 15.45 -6.29 16.88
N THR A 226 14.93 -7.53 16.90
CA THR A 226 15.22 -8.50 17.95
C THR A 226 16.71 -8.83 18.01
N SER A 227 17.34 -9.14 16.87
CA SER A 227 18.78 -9.44 16.82
C SER A 227 19.65 -8.28 17.30
N VAL A 228 19.28 -7.04 16.94
CA VAL A 228 19.98 -5.84 17.44
C VAL A 228 19.81 -5.69 18.96
N LEU A 229 18.61 -5.88 19.49
CA LEU A 229 18.35 -5.80 20.93
C LEU A 229 19.14 -6.87 21.72
N GLU A 230 19.20 -8.11 21.22
CA GLU A 230 20.02 -9.19 21.80
C GLU A 230 21.51 -8.84 21.77
N MET A 231 21.99 -8.23 20.69
CA MET A 231 23.37 -7.75 20.60
C MET A 231 23.64 -6.62 21.61
N LEU A 232 22.70 -5.70 21.81
CA LEU A 232 22.84 -4.64 22.80
C LEU A 232 22.91 -5.23 24.22
N ASP A 233 22.05 -6.19 24.56
CA ASP A 233 22.03 -6.82 25.89
C ASP A 233 23.33 -7.58 26.23
N THR A 234 24.10 -8.01 25.22
CA THR A 234 25.36 -8.74 25.41
C THR A 234 26.60 -7.84 25.51
N HIS A 235 26.53 -6.57 25.08
CA HIS A 235 27.65 -5.62 25.10
C HIS A 235 27.69 -4.79 26.40
N LEU A 236 28.23 -5.38 27.48
CA LEU A 236 28.33 -4.77 28.82
C LEU A 236 29.43 -3.70 28.98
N GLU A 237 30.21 -3.41 27.94
CA GLU A 237 31.38 -2.51 28.01
C GLU A 237 31.06 -1.02 27.74
N VAL A 238 29.83 -0.70 27.33
CA VAL A 238 29.40 0.66 26.97
C VAL A 238 28.50 1.26 28.06
N ASP A 239 28.47 2.59 28.17
CA ASP A 239 27.62 3.32 29.11
C ASP A 239 26.14 2.91 28.99
N GLU A 240 25.51 2.68 30.14
CA GLU A 240 24.14 2.17 30.25
C GLU A 240 23.14 3.12 29.58
N GLU A 241 23.37 4.42 29.73
CA GLU A 241 22.51 5.48 29.21
C GLU A 241 22.56 5.55 27.68
N GLU A 242 23.74 5.43 27.07
CA GLU A 242 23.91 5.38 25.61
C GLU A 242 23.28 4.13 24.99
N ARG A 243 23.41 2.99 25.68
CA ARG A 243 22.80 1.73 25.26
C ARG A 243 21.28 1.80 25.27
N GLU A 244 20.72 2.34 26.35
CA GLU A 244 19.27 2.45 26.51
C GLU A 244 18.66 3.41 25.48
N GLN A 245 19.35 4.51 25.13
CA GLN A 245 18.91 5.42 24.07
C GLN A 245 18.77 4.75 22.70
N ILE A 246 19.68 3.83 22.35
CA ILE A 246 19.61 3.07 21.10
C ILE A 246 18.54 1.98 21.22
N ALA A 247 18.56 1.21 22.32
CA ALA A 247 17.61 0.14 22.57
C ALA A 247 16.16 0.64 22.47
N GLU A 248 15.86 1.82 23.02
CA GLU A 248 14.50 2.38 22.99
C GLU A 248 14.02 2.64 21.56
N LYS A 249 14.88 3.19 20.69
CA LYS A 249 14.53 3.37 19.26
C LYS A 249 14.21 2.06 18.56
N TYR A 250 14.93 0.99 18.89
CA TYR A 250 14.68 -0.34 18.34
C TYR A 250 13.42 -0.98 18.94
N ARG A 251 13.14 -0.78 20.23
CA ARG A 251 11.87 -1.21 20.87
C ARG A 251 10.66 -0.50 20.26
N GLU A 252 10.74 0.80 20.01
CA GLU A 252 9.69 1.55 19.30
C GLU A 252 9.47 1.04 17.87
N ARG A 253 10.55 0.75 17.12
CA ARG A 253 10.47 0.16 15.77
C ARG A 253 9.84 -1.23 15.82
N LEU A 254 10.26 -2.07 16.78
CA LEU A 254 9.75 -3.41 17.02
C LEU A 254 8.25 -3.36 17.35
N HIS A 255 7.84 -2.51 18.27
CA HIS A 255 6.45 -2.36 18.68
C HIS A 255 5.57 -1.95 17.50
N ARG A 256 5.96 -0.93 16.73
CA ARG A 256 5.21 -0.49 15.55
C ARG A 256 5.04 -1.59 14.50
N ARG A 257 6.08 -2.40 14.27
CA ARG A 257 6.01 -3.53 13.30
C ARG A 257 5.12 -4.65 13.83
N ARG A 258 5.24 -5.02 15.11
CA ARG A 258 4.39 -6.03 15.76
C ARG A 258 2.93 -5.62 15.76
N SER A 259 2.62 -4.38 16.12
CA SER A 259 1.24 -3.87 16.10
C SER A 259 0.62 -3.96 14.71
N ARG A 260 1.34 -3.61 13.64
CA ARG A 260 0.84 -3.77 12.26
C ARG A 260 0.58 -5.23 11.88
N LEU A 261 1.45 -6.15 12.29
CA LEU A 261 1.24 -7.59 12.05
C LEU A 261 0.05 -8.11 12.84
N GLN A 262 -0.10 -7.67 14.10
CA GLN A 262 -1.20 -8.05 14.96
C GLN A 262 -2.53 -7.50 14.46
N GLU A 263 -2.59 -6.24 14.02
CA GLU A 263 -3.76 -5.66 13.34
C GLU A 263 -4.17 -6.51 12.14
N ILE A 264 -3.23 -6.93 11.30
CA ILE A 264 -3.54 -7.80 10.15
C ILE A 264 -3.98 -9.20 10.61
N ALA A 265 -3.42 -9.74 11.70
CA ALA A 265 -3.80 -11.05 12.22
C ALA A 265 -5.19 -11.04 12.86
N GLU A 266 -5.55 -9.97 13.56
CA GLU A 266 -6.87 -9.74 14.14
C GLU A 266 -7.91 -9.45 13.05
N ASP A 267 -7.56 -8.60 12.09
CA ASP A 267 -8.43 -8.27 10.96
C ASP A 267 -8.54 -9.46 9.98
N PHE A 268 -7.58 -10.39 9.87
CA PHE A 268 -7.61 -11.49 8.90
C PHE A 268 -7.02 -12.82 9.44
N PRO A 269 -7.64 -13.46 10.43
CA PRO A 269 -7.05 -14.60 11.13
C PRO A 269 -6.75 -15.80 10.22
N GLU A 270 -7.69 -16.22 9.38
CA GLU A 270 -7.48 -17.40 8.50
C GLU A 270 -6.44 -17.14 7.39
N PHE A 271 -6.45 -15.93 6.83
CA PHE A 271 -5.44 -15.51 5.85
C PHE A 271 -4.07 -15.45 6.49
N TYR A 272 -3.95 -14.82 7.66
CA TYR A 272 -2.70 -14.66 8.37
C TYR A 272 -2.09 -16.01 8.75
N VAL A 273 -2.88 -16.92 9.33
CA VAL A 273 -2.41 -18.28 9.70
C VAL A 273 -1.93 -19.05 8.48
N ARG A 274 -2.63 -18.97 7.34
CA ARG A 274 -2.19 -19.64 6.11
C ARG A 274 -0.93 -18.99 5.54
N PHE A 275 -0.88 -17.66 5.48
CA PHE A 275 0.29 -16.91 5.04
C PHE A 275 1.51 -17.30 5.88
N GLU A 276 1.36 -17.30 7.21
CA GLU A 276 2.38 -17.67 8.18
C GLU A 276 2.85 -19.11 7.96
N THR A 277 1.91 -20.05 7.87
CA THR A 277 2.21 -21.47 7.63
C THR A 277 2.99 -21.66 6.34
N ASN A 278 2.55 -21.05 5.22
CA ASN A 278 3.21 -21.21 3.93
C ASN A 278 4.59 -20.55 3.92
N LEU A 279 4.69 -19.33 4.45
CA LEU A 279 5.95 -18.59 4.52
C LEU A 279 6.99 -19.34 5.36
N PHE A 280 6.64 -19.73 6.58
CA PHE A 280 7.58 -20.38 7.48
C PHE A 280 7.88 -21.82 7.08
N THR A 281 6.94 -22.52 6.42
CA THR A 281 7.26 -23.82 5.80
C THR A 281 8.30 -23.65 4.70
N GLN A 282 8.14 -22.64 3.83
CA GLN A 282 9.12 -22.35 2.77
C GLN A 282 10.49 -21.97 3.36
N VAL A 283 10.51 -21.13 4.39
CA VAL A 283 11.74 -20.72 5.09
C VAL A 283 12.42 -21.93 5.74
N ALA A 284 11.69 -22.79 6.44
CA ALA A 284 12.24 -23.99 7.07
C ALA A 284 12.84 -24.97 6.05
N LEU A 285 12.15 -25.19 4.93
CA LEU A 285 12.65 -26.04 3.84
C LEU A 285 13.90 -25.44 3.19
N THR A 286 13.93 -24.12 3.00
CA THR A 286 15.08 -23.42 2.41
C THR A 286 16.29 -23.46 3.36
N ALA A 287 16.07 -23.25 4.65
CA ALA A 287 17.11 -23.36 5.68
C ALA A 287 17.69 -24.79 5.74
N ALA A 288 16.83 -25.82 5.67
CA ALA A 288 17.28 -27.21 5.63
C ALA A 288 18.15 -27.51 4.39
N ARG A 289 17.82 -26.92 3.24
CA ARG A 289 18.65 -27.03 2.02
C ARG A 289 20.01 -26.36 2.19
N LEU A 290 20.05 -25.14 2.74
CA LEU A 290 21.31 -24.42 2.98
C LEU A 290 22.21 -25.19 3.95
N HIS A 291 21.63 -25.75 5.01
CA HIS A 291 22.40 -26.55 5.97
C HIS A 291 22.94 -27.83 5.31
N ALA A 292 22.17 -28.49 4.46
CA ALA A 292 22.68 -29.63 3.70
C ALA A 292 23.83 -29.23 2.73
N GLU A 293 23.80 -28.03 2.15
CA GLU A 293 24.92 -27.50 1.35
C GLU A 293 26.18 -27.30 2.21
N GLU A 294 26.01 -26.80 3.43
CA GLU A 294 27.09 -26.65 4.42
C GLU A 294 27.66 -28.01 4.85
N ASP A 295 26.82 -28.98 5.22
CA ASP A 295 27.22 -30.36 5.53
C ASP A 295 27.98 -31.01 4.37
N HIS A 296 27.63 -30.67 3.12
CA HIS A 296 28.35 -31.15 1.95
C HIS A 296 29.72 -30.50 1.81
N HIS A 297 29.80 -29.19 2.04
CA HIS A 297 31.05 -28.43 2.02
C HIS A 297 32.03 -28.94 3.09
N ASP A 298 31.51 -29.27 4.28
CA ASP A 298 32.27 -29.81 5.41
C ASP A 298 32.62 -31.30 5.22
N GLY A 299 32.07 -31.95 4.18
CA GLY A 299 32.34 -33.32 3.81
C GLY A 299 31.56 -34.37 4.63
N GLU A 300 30.57 -33.94 5.40
CA GLU A 300 29.70 -34.80 6.20
C GLU A 300 28.70 -35.57 5.32
N ILE A 301 28.28 -34.98 4.20
CA ILE A 301 27.41 -35.63 3.21
C ILE A 301 28.05 -35.73 1.82
N GLY A 302 27.80 -36.85 1.14
CA GLY A 302 28.23 -37.04 -0.25
C GLY A 302 27.35 -36.30 -1.26
N ALA A 303 27.90 -35.93 -2.42
CA ALA A 303 27.19 -35.17 -3.46
C ALA A 303 25.86 -35.80 -3.92
N LYS A 304 25.75 -37.14 -3.93
CA LYS A 304 24.50 -37.84 -4.27
C LYS A 304 23.41 -37.64 -3.21
N ALA A 305 23.79 -37.53 -1.93
CA ALA A 305 22.86 -37.26 -0.85
C ALA A 305 22.36 -35.81 -0.94
N LEU A 306 23.27 -34.85 -1.17
CA LEU A 306 22.90 -33.44 -1.38
C LEU A 306 21.88 -33.27 -2.52
N VAL A 307 22.18 -33.80 -3.71
CA VAL A 307 21.26 -33.71 -4.87
C VAL A 307 19.89 -34.33 -4.56
N ARG A 308 19.84 -35.40 -3.75
CA ARG A 308 18.57 -36.02 -3.34
C ARG A 308 17.80 -35.10 -2.37
N ILE A 309 18.47 -34.50 -1.40
CA ILE A 309 17.88 -33.55 -0.45
C ILE A 309 17.35 -32.32 -1.20
N GLU A 310 18.15 -31.72 -2.07
CA GLU A 310 17.75 -30.59 -2.90
C GLU A 310 16.49 -30.90 -3.72
N LYS A 311 16.44 -32.09 -4.33
CA LYS A 311 15.26 -32.53 -5.08
C LYS A 311 14.03 -32.67 -4.20
N MET A 312 14.15 -33.28 -3.02
CA MET A 312 13.04 -33.45 -2.07
C MET A 312 12.53 -32.09 -1.57
N VAL A 313 13.44 -31.17 -1.23
CA VAL A 313 13.10 -29.81 -0.81
C VAL A 313 12.40 -29.06 -1.95
N HIS A 314 12.94 -29.12 -3.16
CA HIS A 314 12.35 -28.46 -4.32
C HIS A 314 10.94 -28.99 -4.63
N GLU A 315 10.75 -30.32 -4.61
CA GLU A 315 9.44 -30.95 -4.78
C GLU A 315 8.47 -30.53 -3.67
N ALA A 316 8.91 -30.45 -2.42
CA ALA A 316 8.08 -29.99 -1.31
C ALA A 316 7.65 -28.52 -1.48
N ILE A 317 8.58 -27.62 -1.81
CA ILE A 317 8.30 -26.21 -2.07
C ILE A 317 7.34 -26.05 -3.26
N SER A 318 7.53 -26.82 -4.33
CA SER A 318 6.68 -26.74 -5.54
C SER A 318 5.21 -27.12 -5.30
N LYS A 319 4.92 -27.87 -4.23
CA LYS A 319 3.56 -28.28 -3.84
C LYS A 319 2.88 -27.28 -2.91
N LEU A 320 3.62 -26.33 -2.34
CA LEU A 320 3.04 -25.31 -1.46
C LEU A 320 2.20 -24.32 -2.28
N PRO A 321 1.03 -23.88 -1.76
CA PRO A 321 0.33 -22.75 -2.33
C PRO A 321 1.25 -21.52 -2.32
N PRO A 322 1.18 -20.65 -3.35
CA PRO A 322 1.97 -19.42 -3.33
C PRO A 322 1.58 -18.57 -2.11
N VAL A 323 2.58 -17.95 -1.49
CA VAL A 323 2.43 -17.07 -0.31
C VAL A 323 1.51 -15.86 -0.62
N SER A 324 1.26 -15.59 -1.90
CA SER A 324 0.38 -14.53 -2.40
C SER A 324 -1.03 -15.00 -2.79
N ASP A 325 -1.46 -16.22 -2.48
CA ASP A 325 -2.82 -16.66 -2.82
C ASP A 325 -3.87 -16.12 -1.83
N ALA A 326 -4.96 -15.59 -2.40
CA ALA A 326 -6.13 -15.09 -1.66
C ALA A 326 -6.75 -16.20 -0.81
N ALA A 327 -7.44 -15.82 0.27
CA ALA A 327 -8.21 -16.75 1.10
C ALA A 327 -9.09 -17.69 0.24
N PRO A 328 -9.04 -19.01 0.48
CA PRO A 328 -10.05 -19.93 0.00
C PRO A 328 -11.42 -19.41 0.38
N ARG A 329 -12.35 -19.64 -0.54
CA ARG A 329 -13.75 -19.24 -0.49
C ARG A 329 -14.34 -19.68 0.86
N LEU A 330 -14.73 -18.73 1.72
CA LEU A 330 -15.95 -18.90 2.50
C LEU A 330 -17.03 -19.42 1.54
N ASP A 331 -17.88 -20.35 1.96
CA ASP A 331 -18.93 -20.92 1.11
C ASP A 331 -19.72 -19.78 0.49
N ALA A 332 -19.38 -19.41 -0.75
CA ALA A 332 -19.82 -18.12 -1.27
C ALA A 332 -21.34 -18.16 -1.48
N SER A 333 -21.96 -19.33 -1.48
CA SER A 333 -23.41 -19.52 -1.37
C SER A 333 -24.02 -18.87 -0.12
N GLU A 334 -23.38 -18.95 1.06
CA GLU A 334 -23.88 -18.35 2.29
C GLU A 334 -23.77 -16.82 2.26
N LEU A 335 -22.62 -16.30 1.82
CA LEU A 335 -22.37 -14.86 1.70
C LEU A 335 -23.12 -14.20 0.55
N ILE A 336 -23.34 -14.89 -0.56
CA ILE A 336 -24.17 -14.39 -1.66
C ILE A 336 -25.64 -14.39 -1.22
N GLY A 337 -26.06 -15.35 -0.38
CA GLY A 337 -27.42 -15.42 0.16
C GLY A 337 -27.77 -14.31 1.16
N THR A 338 -26.79 -13.70 1.84
CA THR A 338 -27.01 -12.57 2.77
C THR A 338 -27.20 -11.24 2.04
N VAL A 339 -26.72 -11.13 0.80
CA VAL A 339 -26.88 -9.93 -0.04
C VAL A 339 -28.38 -9.71 -0.31
N PRO A 340 -28.97 -8.57 0.09
CA PRO A 340 -30.38 -8.24 -0.17
C PRO A 340 -30.83 -8.47 -1.61
N LEU A 341 -29.96 -8.16 -2.58
CA LEU A 341 -30.21 -8.33 -4.02
C LEU A 341 -30.37 -9.80 -4.44
N LEU A 342 -29.68 -10.72 -3.76
CA LEU A 342 -29.56 -12.14 -4.14
C LEU A 342 -30.25 -13.08 -3.14
N LYS A 343 -30.88 -12.52 -2.12
CA LYS A 343 -31.59 -13.22 -1.07
C LYS A 343 -32.80 -13.99 -1.64
N GLY A 344 -32.86 -15.30 -1.40
CA GLY A 344 -33.96 -16.16 -1.83
C GLY A 344 -33.81 -16.76 -3.23
N LEU A 345 -32.63 -16.62 -3.86
CA LEU A 345 -32.31 -17.39 -5.06
C LEU A 345 -32.12 -18.88 -4.74
N PRO A 346 -32.38 -19.79 -5.70
CA PRO A 346 -32.12 -21.21 -5.53
C PRO A 346 -30.65 -21.49 -5.21
N THR A 347 -30.38 -22.46 -4.33
CA THR A 347 -29.02 -22.85 -3.91
C THR A 347 -28.11 -23.19 -5.10
N GLU A 348 -28.66 -23.80 -6.14
CA GLU A 348 -27.94 -24.13 -7.38
C GLU A 348 -27.41 -22.88 -8.11
N VAL A 349 -28.18 -21.79 -8.12
CA VAL A 349 -27.77 -20.51 -8.73
C VAL A 349 -26.72 -19.82 -7.86
N LEU A 350 -26.87 -19.89 -6.54
CA LEU A 350 -25.90 -19.35 -5.58
C LEU A 350 -24.56 -20.08 -5.67
N GLU A 351 -24.56 -21.41 -5.83
CA GLU A 351 -23.35 -22.21 -6.05
C GLU A 351 -22.68 -21.89 -7.39
N GLN A 352 -23.46 -21.69 -8.45
CA GLN A 352 -22.90 -21.29 -9.74
C GLN A 352 -22.33 -19.87 -9.72
N LEU A 353 -22.99 -18.92 -9.04
CA LEU A 353 -22.47 -17.56 -8.82
C LEU A 353 -21.19 -17.59 -8.00
N SER A 354 -21.15 -18.39 -6.93
CA SER A 354 -19.96 -18.67 -6.11
C SER A 354 -18.79 -19.21 -6.97
N GLY A 355 -19.10 -20.11 -7.91
CA GLY A 355 -18.11 -20.66 -8.84
C GLY A 355 -17.44 -19.61 -9.72
N HIS A 356 -18.19 -18.60 -10.17
CA HIS A 356 -17.71 -17.52 -11.04
C HIS A 356 -17.17 -16.29 -10.27
N ALA A 357 -17.51 -16.17 -8.98
CA ALA A 357 -17.01 -15.11 -8.13
C ALA A 357 -15.48 -15.18 -7.98
N LYS A 358 -14.84 -14.03 -8.19
CA LYS A 358 -13.39 -13.86 -8.00
C LYS A 358 -13.13 -13.14 -6.69
N SER A 359 -12.34 -13.76 -5.81
CA SER A 359 -11.87 -13.11 -4.59
C SER A 359 -10.78 -12.08 -4.92
N VAL A 360 -10.93 -10.86 -4.40
CA VAL A 360 -10.00 -9.75 -4.56
C VAL A 360 -9.77 -9.09 -3.21
N THR A 361 -8.51 -8.88 -2.83
CA THR A 361 -8.15 -8.26 -1.55
C THR A 361 -7.54 -6.89 -1.77
N PHE A 362 -8.06 -5.88 -1.07
CA PHE A 362 -7.60 -4.49 -1.10
C PHE A 362 -6.88 -4.16 0.21
N LEU A 363 -5.88 -3.29 0.17
CA LEU A 363 -5.22 -2.76 1.37
C LEU A 363 -5.91 -1.49 1.86
N ALA A 364 -5.71 -1.15 3.14
CA ALA A 364 -6.15 0.13 3.69
C ALA A 364 -5.66 1.31 2.82
N GLY A 365 -6.61 2.17 2.43
CA GLY A 365 -6.40 3.32 1.55
C GLY A 365 -6.56 3.04 0.05
N ASP A 366 -6.61 1.77 -0.37
CA ASP A 366 -6.80 1.43 -1.78
C ASP A 366 -8.21 1.83 -2.25
N ILE A 367 -8.28 2.39 -3.46
CA ILE A 367 -9.55 2.72 -4.13
C ILE A 367 -10.04 1.45 -4.85
N VAL A 368 -11.19 0.93 -4.39
CA VAL A 368 -11.85 -0.23 -4.98
C VAL A 368 -12.54 0.14 -6.28
N ILE A 369 -13.34 1.21 -6.25
CA ILE A 369 -13.97 1.84 -7.42
C ILE A 369 -13.86 3.36 -7.27
N GLY A 370 -13.60 4.08 -8.37
CA GLY A 370 -13.56 5.54 -8.38
C GLY A 370 -14.82 6.16 -9.00
N GLU A 371 -15.27 7.29 -8.46
CA GLU A 371 -16.35 8.09 -9.06
C GLU A 371 -15.99 8.51 -10.50
N GLY A 372 -16.94 8.38 -11.42
CA GLY A 372 -16.77 8.66 -12.84
C GLY A 372 -16.03 7.58 -13.63
N GLU A 373 -15.57 6.50 -12.98
CA GLU A 373 -14.90 5.40 -13.67
C GLU A 373 -15.91 4.50 -14.37
N ARG A 374 -15.51 3.89 -15.49
CA ARG A 374 -16.29 2.82 -16.08
C ARG A 374 -16.06 1.51 -15.31
N GLY A 375 -17.13 0.81 -14.98
CA GLY A 375 -17.07 -0.50 -14.37
C GLY A 375 -18.33 -1.29 -14.64
N ASP A 376 -18.19 -2.62 -14.61
CA ASP A 376 -19.21 -3.58 -15.01
C ASP A 376 -19.43 -4.65 -13.92
N ALA A 377 -18.86 -4.47 -12.73
CA ALA A 377 -18.84 -5.49 -11.68
C ALA A 377 -19.50 -5.04 -10.39
N LEU A 378 -20.10 -6.01 -9.71
CA LEU A 378 -20.58 -5.94 -8.33
C LEU A 378 -19.49 -6.44 -7.39
N TYR A 379 -19.35 -5.78 -6.25
CA TYR A 379 -18.45 -6.18 -5.17
C TYR A 379 -19.26 -6.49 -3.93
N ILE A 380 -19.04 -7.66 -3.34
CA ILE A 380 -19.63 -8.08 -2.07
C ILE A 380 -18.51 -8.15 -1.04
N ILE A 381 -18.68 -7.47 0.09
CA ILE A 381 -17.70 -7.46 1.18
C ILE A 381 -17.81 -8.78 1.92
N THR A 382 -16.80 -9.64 1.79
CA THR A 382 -16.75 -10.87 2.59
C THR A 382 -16.14 -10.59 3.95
N HIS A 383 -15.16 -9.69 3.98
CA HIS A 383 -14.44 -9.33 5.18
C HIS A 383 -13.79 -7.95 5.05
N GLY A 384 -13.97 -7.08 6.03
CA GLY A 384 -13.37 -5.76 6.14
C GLY A 384 -14.38 -4.61 6.03
N VAL A 385 -13.86 -3.39 6.15
CA VAL A 385 -14.69 -2.17 6.13
C VAL A 385 -14.24 -1.26 5.01
N THR A 386 -15.20 -0.80 4.21
CA THR A 386 -15.00 0.18 3.14
C THR A 386 -15.76 1.47 3.43
N SER A 387 -15.24 2.60 2.95
CA SER A 387 -15.86 3.91 3.07
C SER A 387 -16.23 4.44 1.70
N VAL A 388 -17.47 4.90 1.55
CA VAL A 388 -18.03 5.44 0.30
C VAL A 388 -17.94 6.97 0.35
N TYR A 389 -17.43 7.56 -0.72
CA TYR A 389 -17.22 9.00 -0.89
C TYR A 389 -17.89 9.48 -2.19
N LYS A 390 -18.57 10.63 -2.14
CA LYS A 390 -19.07 11.34 -3.33
C LYS A 390 -18.44 12.73 -3.31
N GLY A 391 -17.58 13.02 -4.28
CA GLY A 391 -16.56 14.06 -4.15
C GLY A 391 -15.68 13.83 -2.92
N ASP A 392 -15.52 14.86 -2.08
CA ASP A 392 -14.72 14.78 -0.85
C ASP A 392 -15.53 14.38 0.41
N LYS A 393 -16.85 14.20 0.29
CA LYS A 393 -17.72 13.91 1.43
C LYS A 393 -17.91 12.40 1.60
N LYS A 394 -17.67 11.90 2.81
CA LYS A 394 -18.01 10.52 3.21
C LYS A 394 -19.53 10.38 3.27
N VAL A 395 -20.08 9.43 2.52
CA VAL A 395 -21.52 9.19 2.40
C VAL A 395 -21.96 7.98 3.23
N ALA A 396 -21.16 6.92 3.26
CA ALA A 396 -21.48 5.70 3.98
C ALA A 396 -20.21 4.92 4.40
N GLU A 397 -20.40 3.98 5.32
CA GLU A 397 -19.45 2.92 5.66
C GLU A 397 -20.15 1.58 5.42
N LEU A 398 -19.45 0.67 4.74
CA LEU A 398 -19.94 -0.66 4.40
C LEU A 398 -19.03 -1.71 5.04
N SER A 399 -19.62 -2.77 5.57
CA SER A 399 -18.98 -3.84 6.34
C SER A 399 -19.33 -5.21 5.78
N ASP A 400 -18.88 -6.28 6.45
CA ASP A 400 -19.10 -7.67 6.06
C ASP A 400 -20.58 -7.96 5.73
N GLY A 401 -20.80 -8.54 4.54
CA GLY A 401 -22.14 -8.83 4.00
C GLY A 401 -22.76 -7.70 3.17
N ASP A 402 -22.25 -6.46 3.27
CA ASP A 402 -22.68 -5.36 2.41
C ASP A 402 -22.13 -5.52 0.98
N PHE A 403 -22.77 -4.83 0.03
CA PHE A 403 -22.39 -4.85 -1.38
C PHE A 403 -22.45 -3.46 -1.99
N PHE A 404 -21.73 -3.26 -3.09
CA PHE A 404 -21.75 -2.03 -3.85
C PHE A 404 -21.40 -2.24 -5.33
N GLY A 405 -21.83 -1.31 -6.17
CA GLY A 405 -21.58 -1.34 -7.62
C GLY A 405 -22.68 -2.06 -8.40
N GLU A 406 -23.83 -2.28 -7.78
CA GLU A 406 -25.05 -2.84 -8.35
C GLU A 406 -25.62 -2.00 -9.49
N MET A 407 -25.46 -0.67 -9.45
CA MET A 407 -25.92 0.23 -10.52
C MET A 407 -25.26 -0.09 -11.86
N ALA A 408 -23.99 -0.51 -11.85
CA ALA A 408 -23.26 -0.91 -13.06
C ALA A 408 -23.76 -2.22 -13.68
N LEU A 409 -24.42 -3.08 -12.89
CA LEU A 409 -25.06 -4.29 -13.39
C LEU A 409 -26.39 -3.95 -14.10
N LEU A 410 -27.11 -2.93 -13.62
CA LEU A 410 -28.48 -2.58 -14.00
C LEU A 410 -28.60 -1.51 -15.09
N GLY A 411 -27.58 -0.67 -15.28
CA GLY A 411 -27.67 0.50 -16.14
C GLY A 411 -26.33 0.96 -16.71
N ASP A 412 -26.12 2.27 -16.65
CA ASP A 412 -24.97 2.96 -17.24
C ASP A 412 -23.68 2.52 -16.53
N GLN A 413 -22.62 2.31 -17.30
CA GLN A 413 -21.39 1.69 -16.82
C GLN A 413 -20.54 2.62 -15.95
N VAL A 414 -21.05 3.79 -15.56
CA VAL A 414 -20.28 4.83 -14.85
C VAL A 414 -20.54 4.75 -13.34
N ARG A 415 -19.47 4.72 -12.55
CA ARG A 415 -19.54 4.68 -11.08
C ARG A 415 -19.95 6.03 -10.51
N THR A 416 -20.93 6.03 -9.62
CA THR A 416 -21.51 7.25 -9.01
C THR A 416 -20.78 7.74 -7.75
N ALA A 417 -19.91 6.90 -7.17
CA ALA A 417 -19.18 7.19 -5.95
C ALA A 417 -17.83 6.48 -5.92
N THR A 418 -16.89 7.02 -5.15
CA THR A 418 -15.60 6.41 -4.86
C THR A 418 -15.69 5.54 -3.62
N VAL A 419 -15.26 4.28 -3.69
CA VAL A 419 -15.18 3.39 -2.53
C VAL A 419 -13.73 3.11 -2.19
N LYS A 420 -13.35 3.36 -0.94
CA LYS A 420 -12.00 3.15 -0.42
C LYS A 420 -12.02 2.10 0.67
N ALA A 421 -11.08 1.17 0.65
CA ALA A 421 -10.87 0.23 1.74
C ALA A 421 -10.32 0.99 2.95
N LYS A 422 -10.99 0.92 4.10
CA LYS A 422 -10.54 1.58 5.34
C LYS A 422 -9.52 0.73 6.06
N HIS A 423 -9.82 -0.56 6.14
CA HIS A 423 -8.91 -1.63 6.56
C HIS A 423 -8.51 -2.42 5.31
N PRO A 424 -7.56 -3.38 5.36
CA PRO A 424 -7.52 -4.37 4.31
C PRO A 424 -8.92 -5.00 4.18
N SER A 425 -9.33 -5.43 3.00
CA SER A 425 -10.71 -5.92 2.79
C SER A 425 -10.72 -6.94 1.68
N THR A 426 -11.38 -8.06 1.90
CA THR A 426 -11.60 -9.10 0.89
C THR A 426 -13.01 -8.96 0.35
N LEU A 427 -13.10 -8.96 -0.98
CA LEU A 427 -14.31 -8.71 -1.73
C LEU A 427 -14.50 -9.85 -2.75
N LEU A 428 -15.75 -10.25 -2.96
CA LEU A 428 -16.13 -11.05 -4.12
C LEU A 428 -16.51 -10.11 -5.25
N ARG A 429 -15.77 -10.20 -6.36
CA ARG A 429 -16.09 -9.52 -7.60
C ARG A 429 -16.91 -10.44 -8.49
N LEU A 430 -18.08 -9.97 -8.89
CA LEU A 430 -18.99 -10.60 -9.84
C LEU A 430 -19.17 -9.67 -11.05
N THR A 431 -18.85 -10.14 -12.25
CA THR A 431 -19.03 -9.31 -13.46
C THR A 431 -20.48 -9.30 -13.90
N ARG A 432 -20.90 -8.25 -14.61
CA ARG A 432 -22.21 -8.20 -15.27
C ARG A 432 -22.41 -9.38 -16.19
N ARG A 433 -21.38 -9.78 -16.93
CA ARG A 433 -21.48 -10.95 -17.80
C ARG A 433 -21.79 -12.22 -17.00
N ASP A 434 -21.05 -12.47 -15.91
CA ASP A 434 -21.25 -13.66 -15.07
C ASP A 434 -22.65 -13.64 -14.43
N VAL A 435 -23.07 -12.50 -13.89
CA VAL A 435 -24.40 -12.32 -13.29
C VAL A 435 -25.51 -12.51 -14.34
N MET A 436 -25.39 -11.92 -15.52
CA MET A 436 -26.41 -12.01 -16.58
C MET A 436 -26.45 -13.37 -17.28
N GLN A 437 -25.30 -14.04 -17.42
CA GLN A 437 -25.22 -15.40 -17.97
C GLN A 437 -25.85 -16.43 -17.03
N LEU A 438 -25.70 -16.24 -15.72
CA LEU A 438 -26.32 -17.07 -14.70
C LEU A 438 -27.80 -16.71 -14.47
N ALA A 439 -28.17 -15.44 -14.71
CA ALA A 439 -29.55 -14.95 -14.73
C ALA A 439 -30.28 -15.24 -16.06
N GLY A 440 -30.08 -16.41 -16.68
CA GLY A 440 -30.64 -16.77 -17.99
C GLY A 440 -32.15 -16.47 -18.18
N GLU A 441 -32.62 -16.52 -19.43
CA GLU A 441 -33.87 -15.93 -19.97
C GLU A 441 -35.22 -16.19 -19.24
N GLY A 442 -35.26 -16.91 -18.12
CA GLY A 442 -36.46 -17.12 -17.31
C GLY A 442 -36.25 -17.17 -15.79
N THR A 443 -35.22 -16.53 -15.23
CA THR A 443 -34.93 -16.58 -13.78
C THR A 443 -35.45 -15.37 -13.00
N GLU A 444 -35.87 -15.62 -11.75
CA GLU A 444 -36.36 -14.63 -10.80
C GLU A 444 -35.35 -13.50 -10.50
N LEU A 445 -34.06 -13.74 -10.71
CA LEU A 445 -33.02 -12.71 -10.61
C LEU A 445 -33.18 -11.62 -11.68
N LYS A 446 -33.48 -11.99 -12.93
CA LYS A 446 -33.74 -11.02 -14.01
C LYS A 446 -35.00 -10.22 -13.73
N HIS A 447 -36.05 -10.88 -13.25
CA HIS A 447 -37.29 -10.22 -12.82
C HIS A 447 -37.05 -9.23 -11.68
N ARG A 448 -36.33 -9.60 -10.62
CA ARG A 448 -36.01 -8.66 -9.54
C ARG A 448 -35.12 -7.50 -9.99
N LEU A 449 -34.19 -7.74 -10.91
CA LEU A 449 -33.38 -6.70 -11.52
C LEU A 449 -34.22 -5.77 -12.41
N THR A 450 -35.23 -6.30 -13.13
CA THR A 450 -36.18 -5.48 -13.89
C THR A 450 -37.21 -4.80 -13.01
N ASP A 451 -37.67 -5.40 -11.91
CA ASP A 451 -38.65 -4.81 -10.98
C ASP A 451 -38.04 -3.59 -10.27
N ILE A 452 -36.75 -3.65 -9.88
CA ILE A 452 -36.02 -2.49 -9.36
C ILE A 452 -35.89 -1.40 -10.43
N LYS A 453 -35.77 -1.79 -11.71
CA LYS A 453 -35.72 -0.84 -12.84
C LYS A 453 -37.11 -0.23 -13.10
N GLU A 454 -38.17 -1.03 -13.10
CA GLU A 454 -39.56 -0.63 -13.30
C GLU A 454 -40.06 0.24 -12.14
N GLU A 455 -39.67 -0.04 -10.89
CA GLU A 455 -39.96 0.80 -9.73
C GLU A 455 -39.28 2.17 -9.86
N ARG A 456 -38.06 2.22 -10.41
CA ARG A 456 -37.34 3.47 -10.69
C ARG A 456 -37.90 4.22 -11.91
N GLU A 457 -38.30 3.50 -12.96
CA GLU A 457 -39.01 4.08 -14.12
C GLU A 457 -40.36 4.65 -13.69
N ALA A 458 -41.11 3.95 -12.84
CA ALA A 458 -42.37 4.44 -12.27
C ALA A 458 -42.15 5.67 -11.37
N GLN A 459 -41.08 5.72 -10.58
CA GLN A 459 -40.70 6.93 -9.86
C GLN A 459 -40.34 8.08 -10.81
N THR A 460 -39.66 7.79 -11.92
CA THR A 460 -39.31 8.78 -12.96
C THR A 460 -40.56 9.31 -13.66
N ASP A 461 -41.53 8.45 -13.96
CA ASP A 461 -42.83 8.81 -14.52
C ASP A 461 -43.62 9.70 -13.55
N LEU A 462 -43.65 9.36 -12.26
CA LEU A 462 -44.31 10.18 -11.24
C LEU A 462 -43.61 11.53 -11.02
N VAL A 463 -42.28 11.57 -11.07
CA VAL A 463 -41.50 12.82 -11.02
C VAL A 463 -41.75 13.67 -12.28
N SER A 464 -41.99 13.07 -13.44
CA SER A 464 -42.33 13.78 -14.68
C SER A 464 -43.71 14.49 -14.62
N LEU A 465 -44.62 14.00 -13.78
CA LEU A 465 -45.95 14.60 -13.58
C LEU A 465 -45.90 15.88 -12.75
N VAL A 466 -44.83 16.08 -11.98
CA VAL A 466 -44.63 17.27 -11.16
C VAL A 466 -44.59 18.50 -12.08
N PRO A 467 -45.47 19.51 -11.89
CA PRO A 467 -45.53 20.68 -12.76
C PRO A 467 -44.19 21.41 -12.93
N LEU A 468 -43.37 21.45 -11.88
CA LEU A 468 -42.02 22.01 -11.89
C LEU A 468 -41.08 21.27 -12.87
N LEU A 469 -41.23 19.96 -13.02
CA LEU A 469 -40.29 19.07 -13.73
C LEU A 469 -40.83 18.57 -15.08
N ARG A 470 -42.07 18.91 -15.42
CA ARG A 470 -42.78 18.41 -16.60
C ARG A 470 -42.16 18.84 -17.93
N GLY A 471 -41.62 17.91 -18.72
CA GLY A 471 -41.02 18.22 -20.03
C GLY A 471 -39.53 18.53 -19.99
N LEU A 472 -38.86 18.26 -18.86
CA LEU A 472 -37.41 18.04 -18.83
C LEU A 472 -37.06 16.73 -19.54
N SER A 473 -35.82 16.58 -20.03
CA SER A 473 -35.38 15.33 -20.66
C SER A 473 -35.41 14.17 -19.65
N SER A 474 -35.60 12.95 -20.16
CA SER A 474 -35.56 11.73 -19.35
C SER A 474 -34.27 11.60 -18.54
N GLU A 475 -33.15 12.06 -19.10
CA GLU A 475 -31.83 12.06 -18.45
C GLU A 475 -31.80 12.96 -17.20
N VAL A 476 -32.45 14.14 -17.26
CA VAL A 476 -32.52 15.05 -16.10
C VAL A 476 -33.47 14.50 -15.04
N LEU A 477 -34.57 13.88 -15.44
CA LEU A 477 -35.52 13.27 -14.52
C LEU A 477 -34.91 12.08 -13.77
N GLU A 478 -34.14 11.24 -14.46
CA GLU A 478 -33.37 10.15 -13.84
C GLU A 478 -32.36 10.69 -12.82
N GLN A 479 -31.61 11.74 -13.18
CA GLN A 479 -30.67 12.38 -12.24
C GLN A 479 -31.38 12.93 -10.98
N ILE A 480 -32.60 13.47 -11.13
CA ILE A 480 -33.38 13.95 -9.98
C ILE A 480 -33.80 12.77 -9.11
N VAL A 481 -34.36 11.69 -9.68
CA VAL A 481 -34.76 10.49 -8.93
C VAL A 481 -33.58 9.88 -8.18
N GLU A 482 -32.40 9.78 -8.81
CA GLU A 482 -31.18 9.27 -8.16
C GLU A 482 -30.73 10.07 -6.93
N HIS A 483 -31.08 11.36 -6.86
CA HIS A 483 -30.76 12.23 -5.73
C HIS A 483 -31.92 12.40 -4.75
N THR A 484 -33.02 11.66 -4.94
CA THR A 484 -34.16 11.67 -4.02
C THR A 484 -34.08 10.54 -3.00
N MET A 485 -34.58 10.80 -1.80
CA MET A 485 -34.78 9.78 -0.77
C MET A 485 -36.27 9.48 -0.60
N SER A 486 -36.66 8.21 -0.68
CA SER A 486 -38.04 7.80 -0.36
C SER A 486 -38.24 7.80 1.15
N VAL A 487 -39.28 8.51 1.61
CA VAL A 487 -39.63 8.67 3.03
C VAL A 487 -41.12 8.38 3.21
N GLY A 488 -41.44 7.41 4.06
CA GLY A 488 -42.82 7.07 4.42
C GLY A 488 -43.27 7.76 5.72
N TYR A 489 -44.52 8.23 5.74
CA TYR A 489 -45.14 8.86 6.90
C TYR A 489 -46.50 8.24 7.24
N LYS A 490 -46.88 8.31 8.52
CA LYS A 490 -48.16 7.83 9.04
C LYS A 490 -49.18 8.96 9.14
N PRO A 491 -50.50 8.65 9.10
CA PRO A 491 -51.55 9.64 9.34
C PRO A 491 -51.34 10.40 10.66
N GLY A 492 -51.40 11.73 10.58
CA GLY A 492 -51.18 12.63 11.72
C GLY A 492 -49.76 13.16 11.87
N ASP A 493 -48.77 12.59 11.18
CA ASP A 493 -47.39 13.10 11.21
C ASP A 493 -47.31 14.51 10.58
N SER A 494 -46.44 15.37 11.13
CA SER A 494 -46.13 16.68 10.55
C SER A 494 -44.81 16.57 9.78
N VAL A 495 -44.85 16.80 8.47
CA VAL A 495 -43.66 16.71 7.59
C VAL A 495 -42.79 17.96 7.70
N MET A 496 -43.43 19.12 7.89
CA MET A 496 -42.77 20.40 8.14
C MET A 496 -43.69 21.31 8.93
N THR A 497 -43.13 22.22 9.72
CA THR A 497 -43.87 23.18 10.53
C THR A 497 -43.59 24.60 10.07
N GLU A 498 -44.62 25.44 10.04
CA GLU A 498 -44.49 26.87 9.73
C GLU A 498 -43.50 27.56 10.68
N GLY A 499 -42.59 28.37 10.11
CA GLY A 499 -41.56 29.10 10.84
C GLY A 499 -40.27 28.31 11.11
N GLU A 500 -40.25 26.99 10.89
CA GLU A 500 -39.03 26.20 11.02
C GLU A 500 -38.09 26.40 9.83
N SER A 501 -36.79 26.21 10.03
CA SER A 501 -35.86 26.20 8.90
C SER A 501 -35.96 24.88 8.13
N GLY A 502 -35.90 24.95 6.81
CA GLY A 502 -35.93 23.79 5.94
C GLY A 502 -35.10 23.99 4.68
N ASP A 503 -34.51 22.89 4.20
CA ASP A 503 -33.55 22.85 3.11
C ASP A 503 -33.90 21.80 2.05
N SER A 504 -35.16 21.35 2.03
CA SER A 504 -35.61 20.23 1.20
C SER A 504 -37.03 20.43 0.69
N MET A 505 -37.32 19.96 -0.52
CA MET A 505 -38.67 19.81 -1.04
C MET A 505 -39.10 18.34 -1.01
N PHE A 506 -40.40 18.13 -1.14
CA PHE A 506 -41.02 16.83 -1.14
C PHE A 506 -41.95 16.69 -2.34
N ILE A 507 -41.89 15.54 -3.00
CA ILE A 507 -42.79 15.13 -4.08
C ILE A 507 -43.66 13.99 -3.55
N ILE A 508 -44.97 14.06 -3.78
CA ILE A 508 -45.91 13.05 -3.29
C ILE A 508 -45.99 11.91 -4.31
N ILE A 509 -45.48 10.74 -3.92
CA ILE A 509 -45.54 9.51 -4.73
C ILE A 509 -46.87 8.81 -4.50
N HIS A 510 -47.30 8.76 -3.24
CA HIS A 510 -48.50 8.08 -2.79
C HIS A 510 -49.11 8.80 -1.59
N GLY A 511 -50.42 9.00 -1.55
CA GLY A 511 -51.15 9.56 -0.40
C GLY A 511 -51.59 11.02 -0.54
N VAL A 512 -52.13 11.57 0.55
CA VAL A 512 -52.72 12.92 0.63
C VAL A 512 -52.14 13.69 1.82
N VAL A 513 -51.73 14.93 1.58
CA VAL A 513 -51.22 15.85 2.61
C VAL A 513 -52.07 17.11 2.69
N SER A 514 -52.17 17.69 3.88
CA SER A 514 -52.93 18.91 4.17
C SER A 514 -51.97 20.04 4.58
N ILE A 515 -52.09 21.19 3.92
CA ILE A 515 -51.26 22.38 4.16
C ILE A 515 -52.02 23.39 5.02
N TYR A 516 -51.40 23.81 6.12
CA TYR A 516 -51.92 24.81 7.06
C TYR A 516 -51.02 26.04 7.13
N LYS A 517 -51.58 27.25 7.13
CA LYS A 517 -50.86 28.50 7.43
C LYS A 517 -51.66 29.30 8.45
N ALA A 518 -50.97 29.81 9.47
CA ALA A 518 -51.62 30.47 10.62
C ALA A 518 -52.75 29.64 11.25
N GLY A 519 -52.68 28.30 11.16
CA GLY A 519 -53.69 27.37 11.68
C GLY A 519 -54.88 27.11 10.77
N GLU A 520 -55.03 27.80 9.63
CA GLU A 520 -56.10 27.57 8.66
C GLU A 520 -55.65 26.62 7.54
N LEU A 521 -56.54 25.72 7.10
CA LEU A 521 -56.29 24.80 6.00
C LEU A 521 -56.35 25.56 4.67
N ILE A 522 -55.23 25.63 3.94
CA ILE A 522 -55.14 26.33 2.65
C ILE A 522 -55.43 25.39 1.48
N ALA A 523 -54.86 24.17 1.53
CA ALA A 523 -54.90 23.24 0.41
C ALA A 523 -54.70 21.80 0.87
N GLU A 524 -55.21 20.86 0.07
CA GLU A 524 -54.85 19.45 0.12
C GLU A 524 -54.12 19.09 -1.17
N LEU A 525 -52.97 18.44 -1.05
CA LEU A 525 -52.15 17.98 -2.16
C LEU A 525 -52.18 16.45 -2.25
N LYS A 526 -52.11 15.92 -3.48
CA LYS A 526 -52.21 14.48 -3.77
C LYS A 526 -51.01 13.99 -4.58
N GLU A 527 -51.03 12.72 -4.95
CA GLU A 527 -50.04 12.10 -5.82
C GLU A 527 -49.73 12.94 -7.07
N GLY A 528 -48.45 13.16 -7.33
CA GLY A 528 -47.96 14.04 -8.41
C GLY A 528 -47.79 15.52 -8.01
N ASP A 529 -48.33 15.96 -6.88
CA ASP A 529 -48.07 17.29 -6.33
C ASP A 529 -46.77 17.34 -5.52
N PHE A 530 -46.29 18.54 -5.23
CA PHE A 530 -45.06 18.80 -4.49
C PHE A 530 -45.22 19.97 -3.52
N PHE A 531 -44.37 20.02 -2.49
CA PHE A 531 -44.36 21.08 -1.50
C PHE A 531 -42.97 21.30 -0.88
N GLY A 532 -42.79 22.47 -0.26
CA GLY A 532 -41.53 22.83 0.42
C GLY A 532 -40.48 23.46 -0.50
N GLU A 533 -40.82 23.73 -1.75
CA GLU A 533 -39.99 24.39 -2.77
C GLU A 533 -39.59 25.82 -2.38
N MET A 534 -40.45 26.52 -1.62
CA MET A 534 -40.19 27.90 -1.22
C MET A 534 -38.94 28.03 -0.33
N ALA A 535 -38.69 27.00 0.50
CA ALA A 535 -37.53 26.98 1.37
C ALA A 535 -36.23 26.67 0.60
N LEU A 536 -36.34 26.13 -0.61
CA LEU A 536 -35.20 25.94 -1.51
C LEU A 536 -34.78 27.26 -2.15
N LEU A 537 -35.72 28.11 -2.55
CA LEU A 537 -35.43 29.26 -3.42
C LEU A 537 -35.39 30.62 -2.68
N GLY A 538 -35.67 30.64 -1.38
CA GLY A 538 -35.71 31.83 -0.53
C GLY A 538 -34.95 31.69 0.81
N ASP A 539 -35.46 32.32 1.88
CA ASP A 539 -34.79 32.45 3.19
C ASP A 539 -34.69 31.16 4.03
N LYS A 540 -34.86 29.98 3.41
CA LYS A 540 -34.83 28.65 4.09
C LYS A 540 -35.79 28.53 5.28
N VAL A 541 -36.86 29.31 5.31
CA VAL A 541 -37.92 29.23 6.33
C VAL A 541 -39.17 28.62 5.72
N ARG A 542 -39.80 27.69 6.43
CA ARG A 542 -41.06 27.06 6.05
C ARG A 542 -42.22 28.04 6.21
N THR A 543 -42.98 28.25 5.15
CA THR A 543 -44.09 29.22 5.10
C THR A 543 -45.45 28.63 5.52
N ALA A 544 -45.52 27.31 5.69
CA ALA A 544 -46.72 26.59 6.07
C ALA A 544 -46.35 25.28 6.79
N THR A 545 -47.29 24.76 7.57
CA THR A 545 -47.22 23.44 8.22
C THR A 545 -47.87 22.41 7.31
N VAL A 546 -47.24 21.26 7.08
CA VAL A 546 -47.78 20.16 6.26
C VAL A 546 -48.01 18.93 7.13
N LYS A 547 -49.26 18.47 7.17
CA LYS A 547 -49.66 17.28 7.94
C LYS A 547 -50.15 16.16 7.02
N ILE A 548 -49.86 14.94 7.42
CA ILE A 548 -50.21 13.73 6.69
C ILE A 548 -51.64 13.32 7.01
N LYS A 549 -52.49 13.17 6.00
CA LYS A 549 -53.90 12.80 6.16
C LYS A 549 -54.11 11.28 6.09
N GLU A 550 -53.37 10.61 5.22
CA GLU A 550 -53.37 9.15 5.04
C GLU A 550 -51.94 8.61 4.90
N GLN A 551 -51.74 7.29 4.90
CA GLN A 551 -50.40 6.72 4.79
C GLN A 551 -49.72 7.20 3.49
N THR A 552 -48.65 7.96 3.62
CA THR A 552 -48.09 8.76 2.51
C THR A 552 -46.62 8.38 2.28
N ALA A 553 -46.23 8.25 1.01
CA ALA A 553 -44.84 8.09 0.58
C ALA A 553 -44.38 9.31 -0.21
N LEU A 554 -43.24 9.88 0.19
CA LEU A 554 -42.69 11.11 -0.38
C LEU A 554 -41.28 10.87 -0.92
N LEU A 555 -40.92 11.51 -2.03
CA LEU A 555 -39.53 11.70 -2.43
C LEU A 555 -39.03 13.01 -1.83
N LYS A 556 -38.01 12.95 -1.00
CA LYS A 556 -37.31 14.11 -0.45
C LYS A 556 -36.12 14.46 -1.34
N LEU A 557 -36.05 15.72 -1.76
CA LEU A 557 -34.93 16.28 -2.53
C LEU A 557 -34.36 17.50 -1.79
N SER A 558 -33.04 17.52 -1.56
CA SER A 558 -32.39 18.62 -0.85
C SER A 558 -32.04 19.80 -1.78
N HIS A 559 -31.91 20.99 -1.20
CA HIS A 559 -31.44 22.19 -1.89
C HIS A 559 -30.06 22.00 -2.52
N ALA A 560 -29.15 21.33 -1.81
CA ALA A 560 -27.81 21.09 -2.32
C ALA A 560 -27.85 20.19 -3.56
N ASP A 561 -28.69 19.17 -3.54
CA ASP A 561 -28.81 18.21 -4.64
C ASP A 561 -29.49 18.83 -5.87
N ILE A 562 -30.59 19.57 -5.69
CA ILE A 562 -31.29 20.21 -6.82
C ILE A 562 -30.44 21.30 -7.49
N MET A 563 -29.69 22.08 -6.71
CA MET A 563 -28.81 23.11 -7.27
C MET A 563 -27.64 22.51 -8.06
N LYS A 564 -27.10 21.38 -7.58
CA LYS A 564 -26.05 20.64 -8.31
C LYS A 564 -26.55 20.12 -9.67
N ILE A 565 -27.80 19.64 -9.71
CA ILE A 565 -28.43 19.22 -10.97
C ILE A 565 -28.71 20.45 -11.87
N ALA A 566 -29.15 21.57 -11.29
CA ALA A 566 -29.42 22.80 -12.04
C ALA A 566 -28.15 23.48 -12.61
N GLU A 567 -26.97 23.28 -12.00
CA GLU A 567 -25.69 23.76 -12.54
C GLU A 567 -25.32 23.12 -13.88
N THR A 568 -25.71 21.85 -14.06
CA THR A 568 -25.44 21.08 -15.27
C THR A 568 -26.59 21.11 -16.28
N ASN A 569 -27.76 21.62 -15.88
CA ASN A 569 -28.98 21.63 -16.69
C ASN A 569 -29.67 23.02 -16.69
N PRO A 570 -29.43 23.86 -17.72
CA PRO A 570 -29.98 25.22 -17.80
C PRO A 570 -31.51 25.29 -17.75
N GLU A 571 -32.20 24.31 -18.34
CA GLU A 571 -33.68 24.24 -18.38
C GLU A 571 -34.31 24.10 -16.98
N LEU A 572 -33.69 23.30 -16.11
CA LEU A 572 -34.16 23.12 -14.73
C LEU A 572 -33.98 24.42 -13.94
N LYS A 573 -32.87 25.14 -14.17
CA LYS A 573 -32.57 26.41 -13.50
C LYS A 573 -33.59 27.50 -13.87
N GLU A 574 -33.93 27.64 -15.14
CA GLU A 574 -34.91 28.62 -15.61
C GLU A 574 -36.28 28.39 -14.98
N ARG A 575 -36.73 27.14 -14.91
CA ARG A 575 -38.02 26.77 -14.29
C ARG A 575 -38.08 27.01 -12.79
N LEU A 576 -36.99 26.76 -12.09
CA LEU A 576 -36.91 27.06 -10.65
C LEU A 576 -37.13 28.56 -10.40
N GLU A 577 -36.55 29.43 -11.24
CA GLU A 577 -36.75 30.88 -11.16
C GLU A 577 -38.18 31.31 -11.55
N GLU A 578 -38.78 30.70 -12.58
CA GLU A 578 -40.17 30.98 -12.97
C GLU A 578 -41.18 30.64 -11.86
N VAL A 579 -41.02 29.48 -11.22
CA VAL A 579 -41.89 29.05 -10.13
C VAL A 579 -41.75 29.98 -8.92
N LYS A 580 -40.52 30.43 -8.62
CA LYS A 580 -40.27 31.44 -7.60
C LYS A 580 -41.03 32.74 -7.88
N ALA A 581 -40.89 33.28 -9.10
CA ALA A 581 -41.54 34.52 -9.51
C ALA A 581 -43.08 34.43 -9.49
N SER A 582 -43.65 33.28 -9.87
CA SER A 582 -45.10 33.09 -9.90
C SER A 582 -45.75 33.02 -8.51
N ARG A 583 -45.02 32.55 -7.48
CA ARG A 583 -45.55 32.33 -6.13
C ARG A 583 -45.21 33.43 -5.13
N GLU A 584 -44.23 34.29 -5.40
CA GLU A 584 -44.00 35.53 -4.64
C GLU A 584 -45.16 36.55 -4.81
N ILE A 585 -45.96 36.42 -5.86
CA ILE A 585 -47.08 37.35 -6.18
C ILE A 585 -48.39 36.96 -5.47
N VAL A 586 -48.49 35.73 -4.96
CA VAL A 586 -49.77 35.14 -4.44
C VAL A 586 -49.82 35.12 -2.91
N ILE A 587 -48.81 35.65 -2.21
CA ILE A 587 -48.74 35.68 -0.73
C ILE A 587 -48.94 37.08 -0.17
#